data_AF-A0A382LVR7-F1
#
_entry.id   AF-A0A382LVR7-F1
#
_cell.length_a   1.000
_cell.length_b   1.000
_cell.length_c   1.000
_cell.angle_alpha   90.00
_cell.angle_beta   90.00
_cell.angle_gamma   90.00
#
_symmetry.space_group_name_H-M   'P 1'
#
loop_
_entity.id
_entity.type
_entity.pdbx_description
1 polymer ?
#
loop_
_entity_poly.entity_id
_entity_poly.type
_entity_poly.pdbx_seq_one_letter_code
_entity_poly.pdbx_strand_id
1 'polypeptide(L)'
;MDIVQCNITSGKHPFPGFRIVTYDFEYVSVDGERPWPVCLVWHDWESGETYSIWQDKLLKMKKPPFDISERTICCTYYYGAEGSCHQVLGWDHPTNVIDCFTEFRN
;
A
#
# COMPACT_ATOMS: atom_id res chain seq x y z
N MET A 1 -2.71 -14.33 6.82
CA MET A 1 -2.09 -13.48 5.80
C MET A 1 -0.73 -13.10 6.35
N ASP A 2 0.30 -13.81 5.93
CA ASP A 2 1.65 -13.58 6.44
C ASP A 2 2.21 -12.37 5.70
N ILE A 3 2.29 -11.24 6.40
CA ILE A 3 3.05 -10.08 5.93
C ILE A 3 4.48 -10.60 5.77
N VAL A 4 4.99 -10.64 4.54
CA VAL A 4 6.40 -10.91 4.30
C VAL A 4 7.18 -9.77 4.93
N GLN A 5 7.61 -9.95 6.18
CA GLN A 5 8.60 -9.08 6.82
C GLN A 5 9.88 -9.23 6.02
N CYS A 6 10.10 -8.30 5.10
CA CYS A 6 11.40 -8.15 4.48
C CYS A 6 12.32 -7.55 5.55
N ASN A 7 12.98 -8.43 6.31
CA ASN A 7 14.05 -8.04 7.21
C ASN A 7 15.21 -7.49 6.34
N ILE A 8 15.25 -6.18 6.09
CA ILE A 8 16.48 -5.55 5.60
C ILE A 8 17.49 -5.59 6.75
N THR A 9 18.22 -6.69 6.82
CA THR A 9 19.48 -6.74 7.54
C THR A 9 20.48 -5.85 6.77
N SER A 10 20.70 -4.63 7.25
CA SER A 10 21.90 -3.78 7.05
C SER A 10 22.51 -3.61 5.65
N GLY A 11 21.84 -4.03 4.58
CA GLY A 11 22.23 -3.84 3.19
C GLY A 11 21.73 -2.49 2.66
N LYS A 12 22.51 -1.87 1.75
CA LYS A 12 22.22 -0.57 1.14
C LYS A 12 20.74 -0.42 0.79
N HIS A 13 20.14 0.70 1.20
CA HIS A 13 18.79 1.09 0.83
C HIS A 13 18.66 1.01 -0.71
N PRO A 14 17.72 0.20 -1.26
CA PRO A 14 17.69 -0.10 -2.69
C PRO A 14 17.37 1.14 -3.56
N PHE A 15 16.77 2.17 -2.96
CA PHE A 15 16.41 3.42 -3.62
C PHE A 15 16.93 4.63 -2.84
N PRO A 16 18.22 5.02 -2.98
CA PRO A 16 18.78 6.13 -2.22
C PRO A 16 17.98 7.43 -2.42
N GLY A 17 17.63 8.10 -1.31
CA GLY A 17 16.87 9.36 -1.34
C GLY A 17 15.35 9.23 -1.42
N PHE A 18 14.83 8.00 -1.53
CA PHE A 18 13.41 7.70 -1.45
C PHE A 18 13.04 7.06 -0.12
N ARG A 19 11.81 7.28 0.32
CA ARG A 19 11.16 6.46 1.36
C ARG A 19 10.50 5.27 0.70
N ILE A 20 10.32 4.18 1.45
CA ILE A 20 9.60 3.00 0.96
C ILE A 20 8.47 2.68 1.92
N VAL A 21 7.28 2.51 1.37
CA VAL A 21 6.13 1.97 2.09
C VAL A 21 5.61 0.78 1.30
N THR A 22 5.47 -0.35 1.97
CA THR A 22 4.68 -1.48 1.45
C THR A 22 3.33 -1.48 2.11
N TYR A 23 2.26 -1.65 1.34
CA TYR A 23 0.92 -1.67 1.89
C TYR A 23 0.00 -2.58 1.10
N ASP A 24 -1.07 -2.99 1.77
CA ASP A 24 -2.06 -3.91 1.25
C ASP A 24 -3.43 -3.55 1.83
N PHE A 25 -4.46 -3.68 0.98
CA PHE A 25 -5.85 -3.54 1.38
C PHE A 25 -6.55 -4.88 1.32
N GLU A 26 -7.29 -5.20 2.36
CA GLU A 26 -8.34 -6.20 2.27
C GLU A 26 -9.67 -5.52 1.93
N TYR A 27 -10.41 -6.11 1.00
CA TYR A 27 -11.69 -5.58 0.54
C TYR A 27 -12.63 -6.69 0.08
N VAL A 28 -13.93 -6.38 0.11
CA VAL A 28 -14.94 -7.24 -0.52
C VAL A 28 -15.11 -6.79 -1.97
N SER A 29 -15.00 -7.74 -2.90
CA SER A 29 -15.29 -7.51 -4.32
C SER A 29 -16.46 -8.38 -4.74
N VAL A 30 -17.51 -7.73 -5.25
CA VAL A 30 -18.63 -8.40 -5.93
C VAL A 30 -18.50 -8.11 -7.42
N ASP A 31 -18.81 -9.08 -8.27
CA ASP A 31 -18.63 -8.93 -9.72
C ASP A 31 -19.42 -7.74 -10.26
N GLY A 32 -18.75 -6.89 -11.04
CA GLY A 32 -19.30 -5.63 -11.57
C GLY A 32 -19.43 -4.47 -10.57
N GLU A 33 -19.16 -4.68 -9.28
CA GLU A 33 -19.24 -3.65 -8.24
C GLU A 33 -17.87 -3.02 -7.93
N ARG A 34 -17.92 -1.85 -7.29
CA ARG A 34 -16.73 -1.21 -6.74
C ARG A 34 -16.26 -1.97 -5.49
N PRO A 35 -14.95 -2.04 -5.20
CA PRO A 35 -14.44 -2.69 -4.00
C PRO A 35 -15.00 -2.00 -2.75
N TRP A 36 -15.24 -2.78 -1.70
CA TRP A 36 -15.60 -2.28 -0.37
C TRP A 36 -14.43 -2.51 0.60
N PRO A 37 -13.60 -1.48 0.88
CA PRO A 37 -12.43 -1.63 1.74
C PRO A 37 -12.78 -2.07 3.15
N VAL A 38 -12.08 -3.09 3.66
CA VAL A 38 -12.25 -3.69 4.99
C VAL A 38 -11.12 -3.27 5.92
N CYS A 39 -9.87 -3.36 5.51
CA CYS A 39 -8.75 -2.84 6.29
C CYS A 39 -7.58 -2.45 5.40
N LEU A 40 -6.67 -1.69 5.98
CA LEU A 40 -5.40 -1.28 5.37
C LEU A 40 -4.28 -1.63 6.34
N VAL A 41 -3.26 -2.30 5.85
CA VAL A 41 -2.02 -2.58 6.56
C VAL A 41 -0.87 -1.99 5.78
N TRP A 42 0.07 -1.34 6.46
CA TRP A 42 1.28 -0.84 5.83
C TRP A 42 2.49 -1.01 6.74
N HIS A 43 3.65 -1.15 6.11
CA HIS A 43 4.95 -1.17 6.76
C HIS A 43 5.76 0.02 6.26
N ASP A 44 6.22 0.84 7.20
CA ASP A 44 7.13 1.95 6.93
C ASP A 44 8.57 1.45 7.12
N TRP A 45 9.33 1.44 6.04
CA TRP A 45 10.68 0.88 6.03
C TRP A 45 11.70 1.83 6.67
N GLU A 46 11.39 3.12 6.84
CA GLU A 46 12.27 4.04 7.59
C GLU A 46 12.22 3.75 9.08
N SER A 47 11.02 3.57 9.63
CA SER A 47 10.82 3.29 11.06
C SER A 47 10.93 1.80 11.40
N GLY A 48 10.71 0.91 10.44
CA GLY A 48 10.62 -0.54 10.65
C GLY A 48 9.30 -0.96 11.32
N GLU A 49 8.33 -0.06 11.41
CA GLU A 49 7.06 -0.28 12.09
C GLU A 49 5.97 -0.70 11.11
N THR A 50 5.05 -1.55 11.60
CA THR A 50 3.87 -1.98 10.86
C THR A 50 2.62 -1.46 11.55
N TYR A 51 1.72 -0.89 10.75
CA TYR A 51 0.49 -0.30 11.22
C TYR A 51 -0.71 -0.95 10.54
N SER A 52 -1.86 -0.93 11.21
CA SER A 52 -3.12 -1.39 10.63
C SER A 52 -4.27 -0.48 11.01
N ILE A 53 -5.22 -0.32 10.09
CA ILE A 53 -6.47 0.42 10.29
C ILE A 53 -7.64 -0.45 9.81
N TRP A 54 -8.62 -0.65 10.70
CA TRP A 54 -9.88 -1.32 10.41
C TRP A 54 -10.92 -0.39 9.79
N GLN A 55 -11.93 -1.01 9.16
CA GLN A 55 -12.95 -0.38 8.33
C GLN A 55 -13.59 0.88 8.92
N ASP A 56 -13.96 0.83 10.20
CA ASP A 56 -14.69 1.90 10.89
C ASP A 56 -13.93 3.24 10.91
N LYS A 57 -12.60 3.16 10.94
CA LYS A 57 -11.68 4.30 10.83
C LYS A 57 -11.32 4.56 9.37
N LEU A 58 -11.03 3.51 8.61
CA LEU A 58 -10.59 3.59 7.23
C LEU A 58 -11.57 4.40 6.36
N LEU A 59 -12.86 4.06 6.43
CA LEU A 59 -13.91 4.70 5.62
C LEU A 59 -14.12 6.19 5.93
N LYS A 60 -13.62 6.68 7.08
CA LYS A 60 -13.75 8.09 7.48
C LYS A 60 -12.55 8.93 7.02
N MET A 61 -11.46 8.30 6.62
CA MET A 61 -10.23 8.99 6.25
C MET A 61 -10.35 9.62 4.86
N LYS A 62 -9.79 10.82 4.72
CA LYS A 62 -9.81 11.60 3.46
C LYS A 62 -8.51 11.51 2.65
N LYS A 63 -7.49 10.86 3.22
CA LYS A 63 -6.20 10.64 2.59
C LYS A 63 -5.53 9.40 3.20
N PRO A 64 -4.54 8.81 2.52
CA PRO A 64 -3.76 7.71 3.09
C PRO A 64 -3.06 8.10 4.41
N PRO A 65 -2.83 7.15 5.33
CA PRO A 65 -2.12 7.39 6.59
C PRO A 65 -0.59 7.48 6.43
N PHE A 66 -0.07 7.37 5.21
CA PHE A 66 1.34 7.43 4.86
C PHE A 66 1.59 8.40 3.69
N ASP A 67 2.84 8.78 3.47
CA ASP A 67 3.21 9.66 2.37
C ASP A 67 3.08 8.93 1.02
N ILE A 68 2.48 9.62 0.05
CA ILE A 68 2.27 9.13 -1.32
C ILE A 68 2.86 10.09 -2.37
N SER A 69 3.66 11.05 -1.92
CA SER A 69 4.33 12.05 -2.76
C SER A 69 5.43 11.45 -3.64
N GLU A 70 6.01 12.27 -4.51
CA GLU A 70 7.17 11.94 -5.35
C GLU A 70 8.41 11.48 -4.57
N ARG A 71 8.46 11.66 -3.24
CA ARG A 71 9.57 11.23 -2.39
C ARG A 71 9.43 9.81 -1.85
N THR A 72 8.26 9.20 -2.02
CA THR A 72 7.94 7.88 -1.49
C THR A 72 7.65 6.91 -2.62
N ILE A 73 8.21 5.70 -2.51
CA ILE A 73 7.92 4.56 -3.35
C ILE A 73 6.90 3.69 -2.61
N CYS A 74 5.72 3.57 -3.22
CA CYS A 74 4.66 2.70 -2.79
C CYS A 74 4.82 1.34 -3.46
N CYS A 75 5.28 0.34 -2.72
CA CYS A 75 5.49 -1.00 -3.23
C CYS A 75 4.31 -1.90 -2.83
N THR A 76 3.57 -2.42 -3.81
CA THR A 76 2.45 -3.33 -3.56
C THR A 76 2.61 -4.61 -4.36
N TYR A 77 1.85 -5.65 -3.98
CA TYR A 77 1.86 -6.87 -4.79
C TYR A 77 1.03 -6.69 -6.05
N TYR A 78 -0.19 -6.15 -6.00
CA TYR A 78 -1.01 -5.95 -7.19
C TYR A 78 -1.73 -4.60 -7.16
N TYR A 79 -1.06 -3.57 -7.67
CA TYR A 79 -1.54 -2.18 -7.54
C TYR A 79 -2.95 -1.93 -8.11
N GLY A 80 -3.39 -2.72 -9.08
CA GLY A 80 -4.78 -2.65 -9.55
C GLY A 80 -5.80 -2.84 -8.41
N ALA A 81 -5.53 -3.75 -7.47
CA ALA A 81 -6.35 -3.97 -6.29
C ALA A 81 -6.27 -2.79 -5.31
N GLU A 82 -5.07 -2.37 -4.90
CA GLU A 82 -4.94 -1.30 -3.91
C GLU A 82 -5.36 0.07 -4.48
N GLY A 83 -5.03 0.35 -5.74
CA GLY A 83 -5.46 1.54 -6.46
C GLY A 83 -6.98 1.64 -6.59
N SER A 84 -7.68 0.51 -6.78
CA SER A 84 -9.15 0.51 -6.76
C SER A 84 -9.73 0.91 -5.40
N CYS A 85 -9.05 0.55 -4.30
CA CYS A 85 -9.40 1.00 -2.95
C CYS A 85 -9.15 2.50 -2.76
N HIS A 86 -8.03 3.06 -3.26
CA HIS A 86 -7.81 4.52 -3.27
C HIS A 86 -8.96 5.24 -4.00
N GLN A 87 -9.38 4.73 -5.16
CA GLN A 87 -10.42 5.33 -5.98
C GLN A 87 -11.78 5.41 -5.27
N VAL A 88 -12.19 4.39 -4.52
CA VAL A 88 -13.47 4.38 -3.79
C VAL A 88 -13.42 5.17 -2.49
N LEU A 89 -12.25 5.26 -1.85
CA LEU A 89 -12.02 6.10 -0.67
C LEU A 89 -11.88 7.58 -1.03
N GLY A 90 -11.77 7.91 -2.33
CA GLY A 90 -11.53 9.27 -2.82
C GLY A 90 -10.14 9.79 -2.46
N TRP A 91 -9.16 8.88 -2.37
CA TRP A 91 -7.77 9.22 -2.08
C TRP A 91 -6.99 9.44 -3.38
N ASP A 92 -6.02 10.34 -3.35
CA ASP A 92 -5.05 10.46 -4.42
C ASP A 92 -4.24 9.16 -4.57
N HIS A 93 -3.84 8.87 -5.79
CA HIS A 93 -2.96 7.74 -6.11
C HIS A 93 -1.50 8.11 -5.82
N PRO A 94 -0.64 7.18 -5.37
CA PRO A 94 0.78 7.46 -5.20
C PRO A 94 1.47 7.84 -6.50
N THR A 95 2.43 8.75 -6.39
CA THR A 95 3.19 9.24 -7.55
C THR A 95 4.12 8.16 -8.08
N ASN A 96 4.78 7.41 -7.19
CA ASN A 96 5.68 6.32 -7.56
C ASN A 96 5.14 5.00 -7.01
N VAL A 97 4.81 4.08 -7.91
CA VAL A 97 4.31 2.75 -7.58
C VAL A 97 5.23 1.69 -8.16
N ILE A 98 5.61 0.71 -7.34
CA ILE A 98 6.16 -0.57 -7.79
C ILE A 98 5.07 -1.61 -7.62
N ASP A 99 4.61 -2.15 -8.74
CA ASP A 99 3.60 -3.22 -8.79
C ASP A 99 4.30 -4.55 -9.07
N CYS A 100 4.51 -5.35 -8.02
CA CYS A 100 5.24 -6.61 -8.14
C CYS A 100 4.54 -7.62 -9.05
N PHE A 101 3.22 -7.59 -9.15
CA PHE A 101 2.47 -8.46 -10.04
C PHE A 101 2.78 -8.11 -11.48
N THR A 102 2.84 -6.82 -11.82
CA THR A 102 3.26 -6.39 -13.16
C THR A 102 4.71 -6.82 -13.46
N GLU A 103 5.62 -6.69 -12.49
CA GLU A 103 7.05 -7.04 -12.66
C GLU A 103 7.30 -8.56 -12.78
N PHE A 104 6.53 -9.39 -12.07
CA PHE A 104 6.81 -10.82 -11.92
C PHE A 104 5.74 -11.76 -12.53
N ARG A 105 4.71 -11.21 -13.19
CA ARG A 105 3.74 -12.03 -13.93
C ARG A 105 4.37 -12.54 -15.22
N ASN A 106 4.50 -13.87 -15.32
CA ASN A 106 4.91 -14.59 -16.54
C ASN A 106 3.74 -14.77 -17.50
#